data_AF-A0A812EZQ7-F1
#
_entry.id   AF-A0A812EZQ7-F1
#
_cell.length_a   1.000
_cell.length_b   1.000
_cell.length_c   1.000
_cell.angle_alpha   90.00
_cell.angle_beta   90.00
_cell.angle_gamma   90.00
#
_symmetry.space_group_name_H-M   'P 1'
#
loop_
_entity.id
_entity.type
_entity.pdbx_description
1 polymer ?
#
loop_
_entity_poly.entity_id
_entity_poly.type
_entity_poly.pdbx_seq_one_letter_code
_entity_poly.pdbx_strand_id
1 'polypeptide(L)'
;MFFVHWSNDEVTYRDMESIQTHCGRCQSEQKHTFRFYEKKTKHYSSISIGTDRSVTMICHGCLLESALSKSDEQYLILKFVRRLACMEGMEMYEHGKYDKAVKQFKKVLKDDPDHPQALYGLAKCLIAQGRRDEARGYIDNLSTNFPDDEAIKELKESLSRSAV
;
A
#
# COMPACT_ATOMS: atom_id res chain seq x y z
N MET A 1 -43.90 2.27 10.89
CA MET A 1 -42.64 2.97 11.25
C MET A 1 -41.78 3.02 10.00
N PHE A 2 -41.68 4.19 9.36
CA PHE A 2 -40.69 4.40 8.29
C PHE A 2 -39.36 4.73 8.97
N PHE A 3 -38.46 3.76 9.05
CA PHE A 3 -37.07 4.04 9.38
C PHE A 3 -36.43 4.68 8.15
N VAL A 4 -36.34 6.01 8.14
CA VAL A 4 -35.54 6.73 7.16
C VAL A 4 -34.08 6.43 7.49
N HIS A 5 -33.46 5.50 6.77
CA HIS A 5 -32.03 5.21 6.90
C HIS A 5 -31.24 6.33 6.24
N TRP A 6 -30.65 7.23 7.05
CA TRP A 6 -29.66 8.19 6.59
C TRP A 6 -28.26 7.59 6.78
N SER A 7 -27.65 7.08 5.70
CA SER A 7 -26.22 6.78 5.64
C SER A 7 -25.50 7.93 4.95
N ASN A 8 -24.49 8.51 5.60
CA ASN A 8 -23.61 9.47 4.94
C ASN A 8 -22.38 8.68 4.43
N ASP A 9 -22.27 8.57 3.11
CA ASP A 9 -21.19 7.87 2.44
C ASP A 9 -20.10 8.87 2.05
N GLU A 10 -18.88 8.67 2.55
CA GLU A 10 -17.70 9.44 2.13
C GLU A 10 -16.92 8.62 1.10
N VAL A 11 -16.84 9.11 -0.13
CA VAL A 11 -16.06 8.49 -1.22
C VAL A 11 -14.81 9.32 -1.48
N THR A 12 -13.65 8.67 -1.43
CA THR A 12 -12.36 9.26 -1.80
C THR A 12 -11.72 8.43 -2.90
N TYR A 13 -10.91 9.05 -3.75
CA TYR A 13 -10.16 8.35 -4.78
C TYR A 13 -8.71 8.83 -4.88
N ARG A 14 -7.85 7.97 -5.43
CA ARG A 14 -6.46 8.28 -5.76
C ARG A 14 -6.10 7.66 -7.10
N ASP A 15 -5.46 8.44 -7.95
CA ASP A 15 -4.86 7.92 -9.19
C ASP A 15 -3.54 7.23 -8.82
N MET A 16 -3.45 5.94 -9.16
CA MET A 16 -2.34 5.06 -8.77
C MET A 16 -1.35 4.93 -9.94
N GLU A 17 -0.85 3.71 -10.20
CA GLU A 17 0.08 3.49 -11.29
C GLU A 17 -0.59 3.59 -12.66
N SER A 18 0.25 3.86 -13.67
CA SER A 18 -0.19 3.91 -15.06
C SER A 18 0.58 2.89 -15.88
N ILE A 19 -0.08 2.30 -16.87
CA ILE A 19 0.48 1.36 -17.82
C ILE A 19 0.28 1.86 -19.24
N GLN A 20 1.17 1.47 -20.16
CA GLN A 20 0.95 1.65 -21.60
C GLN A 20 0.38 0.34 -22.13
N THR A 21 -0.83 0.39 -22.67
CA THR A 21 -1.46 -0.80 -23.24
C THR A 21 -2.44 -0.42 -24.34
N HIS A 22 -2.75 -1.36 -25.22
CA HIS A 22 -3.72 -1.17 -26.28
C HIS A 22 -5.13 -1.00 -25.71
N CYS A 23 -5.80 0.09 -26.08
CA CYS A 23 -7.19 0.32 -25.71
C CYS A 23 -8.12 -0.23 -26.80
N GLY A 24 -8.91 -1.26 -26.48
CA GLY A 24 -9.90 -1.82 -27.43
C GLY A 24 -11.00 -0.84 -27.86
N ARG A 25 -11.18 0.29 -27.17
CA ARG A 25 -12.18 1.31 -27.53
C ARG A 25 -11.68 2.33 -28.54
N CYS A 26 -10.51 2.94 -28.31
CA CYS A 26 -9.91 3.89 -29.26
C CYS A 26 -8.88 3.26 -30.19
N GLN A 27 -8.75 1.93 -30.17
CA GLN A 27 -7.97 1.14 -31.13
C GLN A 27 -6.52 1.63 -31.28
N SER A 28 -5.92 2.08 -30.18
CA SER A 28 -4.59 2.66 -30.14
C SER A 28 -3.90 2.31 -28.82
N GLU A 29 -2.56 2.32 -28.83
CA GLU A 29 -1.78 2.25 -27.59
C GLU A 29 -1.94 3.55 -26.83
N GLN A 30 -2.39 3.44 -25.58
CA GLN A 30 -2.66 4.58 -24.72
C GLN A 30 -2.14 4.34 -23.32
N LYS A 31 -1.83 5.44 -22.66
CA LYS A 31 -1.63 5.43 -21.22
C LYS A 31 -2.97 5.10 -20.56
N HIS A 32 -2.94 4.17 -19.62
CA HIS A 32 -4.06 3.86 -18.75
C HIS A 32 -3.65 4.07 -17.31
N THR A 33 -4.47 4.75 -16.52
CA THR A 33 -4.21 4.97 -15.08
C THR A 33 -5.26 4.25 -14.27
N PHE A 34 -4.82 3.50 -13.26
CA PHE A 34 -5.75 2.89 -12.32
C PHE A 34 -6.17 3.92 -11.28
N ARG A 35 -7.48 4.05 -11.07
CA ARG A 35 -8.03 4.89 -10.00
C ARG A 35 -8.58 3.98 -8.91
N PHE A 36 -8.08 4.18 -7.69
CA PHE A 36 -8.47 3.43 -6.51
C PHE A 36 -9.46 4.25 -5.69
N TYR A 37 -10.61 3.67 -5.40
CA TYR A 37 -11.67 4.28 -4.60
C TYR A 37 -11.76 3.63 -3.23
N GLU A 38 -12.00 4.47 -2.21
CA GLU A 38 -12.39 4.04 -0.87
C GLU A 38 -13.70 4.73 -0.50
N LYS A 39 -14.72 3.92 -0.20
CA LYS A 39 -16.03 4.37 0.25
C LYS A 39 -16.22 3.96 1.71
N LYS A 40 -16.36 4.94 2.60
CA LYS A 40 -16.63 4.71 4.02
C LYS A 40 -18.11 4.86 4.27
N THR A 41 -18.74 3.77 4.69
CA THR A 41 -20.17 3.76 5.02
C THR A 41 -20.33 3.84 6.53
N LYS A 42 -20.87 4.97 7.00
CA LYS A 42 -21.20 5.19 8.41
C LYS A 42 -22.63 4.72 8.65
N HIS A 43 -22.78 3.56 9.29
CA HIS A 43 -24.07 3.11 9.78
C HIS A 43 -24.27 3.62 11.21
N TYR A 44 -25.22 4.54 11.39
CA TYR A 44 -25.49 5.20 12.67
C TYR A 44 -25.87 4.24 13.82
N SER A 45 -26.27 3.00 13.49
CA SER A 45 -26.70 1.95 14.42
C SER A 45 -25.65 0.87 14.70
N SER A 46 -24.50 0.88 14.02
CA SER A 46 -23.44 -0.14 14.19
C SER A 46 -22.06 0.51 14.28
N ILE A 47 -21.30 0.15 15.32
CA ILE A 47 -19.95 0.67 15.61
C ILE A 47 -18.92 0.33 14.52
N SER A 48 -19.26 -0.56 13.58
CA SER A 48 -18.39 -0.95 12.47
C SER A 48 -18.51 0.01 11.28
N ILE A 49 -17.41 0.70 10.98
CA ILE A 49 -17.23 1.42 9.71
C ILE A 49 -16.78 0.39 8.67
N GLY A 50 -17.67 0.05 7.73
CA GLY A 50 -17.31 -0.69 6.52
C GLY A 50 -16.55 0.23 5.57
N THR A 51 -15.42 -0.25 5.03
CA THR A 51 -14.71 0.44 3.93
C THR A 51 -14.83 -0.43 2.69
N ASP A 52 -15.64 0.02 1.74
CA ASP A 52 -15.77 -0.60 0.43
C ASP A 52 -14.70 -0.03 -0.51
N ARG A 53 -14.11 -0.88 -1.35
CA ARG A 53 -12.96 -0.54 -2.19
C ARG A 53 -13.17 -1.05 -3.60
N SER A 54 -12.88 -0.21 -4.57
CA SER A 54 -12.95 -0.56 -5.99
C SER A 54 -11.80 0.05 -6.77
N VAL A 55 -11.50 -0.55 -7.92
CA VAL A 55 -10.50 -0.03 -8.85
C VAL A 55 -11.13 0.07 -10.23
N THR A 56 -10.92 1.22 -10.86
CA THR A 56 -11.24 1.44 -12.26
C THR A 56 -9.98 1.73 -13.06
N MET A 57 -10.08 1.68 -14.38
CA MET A 57 -9.02 2.05 -15.29
C MET A 57 -9.47 3.18 -16.19
N ILE A 58 -8.66 4.23 -16.30
CA ILE A 58 -8.90 5.40 -17.12
C ILE A 58 -7.98 5.34 -18.33
N CYS A 59 -8.54 5.31 -19.53
CA CYS A 59 -7.77 5.47 -20.76
C CYS A 59 -7.55 6.96 -21.05
N HIS A 60 -6.31 7.39 -21.22
CA HIS A 60 -5.98 8.79 -21.52
C HIS A 60 -6.25 9.19 -22.99
N GLY A 61 -6.44 8.22 -23.88
CA GLY A 61 -6.78 8.49 -25.29
C GLY A 61 -8.27 8.78 -25.50
N CYS A 62 -9.15 7.95 -24.93
CA CYS A 62 -10.61 8.13 -25.06
C CYS A 62 -11.28 8.74 -23.83
N LEU A 63 -10.53 9.02 -22.76
CA LEU A 63 -10.97 9.59 -21.49
C LEU A 63 -12.07 8.78 -20.79
N LEU A 64 -12.23 7.51 -21.16
CA LEU A 64 -13.18 6.62 -20.54
C LEU A 64 -12.59 6.01 -19.27
N GLU A 65 -13.36 6.08 -18.20
CA GLU A 65 -13.17 5.28 -16.99
C GLU A 65 -14.01 3.99 -17.08
N SER A 66 -13.35 2.84 -17.03
CA SER A 66 -13.96 1.52 -17.18
C SER A 66 -13.69 0.63 -15.96
N ALA A 67 -14.67 -0.18 -15.59
CA ALA A 67 -14.49 -1.25 -14.61
C ALA A 67 -13.52 -2.32 -15.14
N LEU A 68 -12.83 -2.98 -14.20
CA LEU A 68 -11.98 -4.13 -14.49
C LEU A 68 -12.72 -5.45 -14.36
N SER A 69 -12.07 -6.54 -14.77
CA SER A 69 -12.50 -7.87 -14.37
C SER A 69 -12.41 -8.00 -12.85
N LYS A 70 -13.29 -8.81 -12.24
CA LYS A 70 -13.32 -8.96 -10.77
C LYS A 70 -12.00 -9.47 -10.19
N SER A 71 -11.30 -10.37 -10.89
CA SER A 71 -10.01 -10.90 -10.44
C SER A 71 -8.92 -9.83 -10.47
N ASP A 72 -8.86 -9.05 -11.54
CA ASP A 72 -7.86 -7.98 -11.68
C ASP A 72 -8.13 -6.87 -10.67
N GLU A 73 -9.40 -6.50 -10.47
CA GLU A 73 -9.81 -5.52 -9.48
C GLU A 73 -9.40 -5.97 -8.07
N GLN A 74 -9.69 -7.21 -7.67
CA GLN A 74 -9.30 -7.73 -6.35
C GLN A 74 -7.78 -7.74 -6.14
N TYR A 75 -7.03 -8.16 -7.16
CA TYR A 75 -5.57 -8.14 -7.12
C TYR A 75 -5.04 -6.70 -6.95
N LEU A 76 -5.56 -5.76 -7.73
CA LEU A 76 -5.15 -4.35 -7.66
C LEU A 76 -5.55 -3.70 -6.33
N ILE A 77 -6.73 -4.00 -5.78
CA ILE A 77 -7.14 -3.55 -4.45
C ILE A 77 -6.11 -3.99 -3.41
N LEU A 78 -5.76 -5.27 -3.37
CA LEU A 78 -4.77 -5.78 -2.41
C LEU A 78 -3.41 -5.11 -2.61
N LYS A 79 -2.94 -5.02 -3.86
CA LYS A 79 -1.68 -4.35 -4.21
C LYS A 79 -1.66 -2.90 -3.74
N PHE A 80 -2.71 -2.13 -4.01
CA PHE A 80 -2.78 -0.71 -3.66
C PHE A 80 -2.96 -0.47 -2.17
N VAL A 81 -3.75 -1.28 -1.47
CA VAL A 81 -3.88 -1.21 -0.01
C VAL A 81 -2.53 -1.44 0.67
N ARG A 82 -1.76 -2.44 0.22
CA ARG A 82 -0.40 -2.71 0.75
C ARG A 82 0.54 -1.53 0.50
N ARG A 83 0.52 -0.98 -0.72
CA ARG A 83 1.31 0.21 -1.09
C ARG A 83 0.97 1.40 -0.20
N LEU A 84 -0.33 1.71 -0.04
CA LEU A 84 -0.79 2.81 0.80
C LEU A 84 -0.40 2.62 2.26
N ALA A 85 -0.53 1.40 2.79
CA ALA A 85 -0.10 1.08 4.14
C ALA A 85 1.41 1.29 4.33
N CYS A 86 2.23 0.91 3.34
CA CYS A 86 3.67 1.18 3.39
C CYS A 86 4.00 2.68 3.33
N MET A 87 3.30 3.45 2.49
CA MET A 87 3.46 4.91 2.41
C MET A 87 3.13 5.59 3.74
N GLU A 88 1.99 5.24 4.35
CA GLU A 88 1.60 5.74 5.67
C GLU A 88 2.61 5.33 6.75
N GLY A 89 3.13 4.10 6.68
CA GLY A 89 4.18 3.63 7.58
C GLY A 89 5.45 4.47 7.48
N MET A 90 5.88 4.81 6.25
CA MET A 90 7.04 5.67 6.03
C MET A 90 6.81 7.10 6.51
N GLU A 91 5.62 7.67 6.26
CA GLU A 91 5.27 9.00 6.79
C GLU A 91 5.34 9.03 8.33
N MET A 92 4.84 7.97 8.98
CA MET A 92 4.96 7.83 10.44
C MET A 92 6.41 7.72 10.91
N TYR A 93 7.26 7.01 10.16
CA TYR A 93 8.69 6.92 10.44
C TYR A 93 9.37 8.30 10.36
N GLU A 94 9.12 9.08 9.31
CA GLU A 94 9.66 10.43 9.15
C GLU A 94 9.22 11.37 10.28
N HIS A 95 8.02 11.17 10.82
CA HIS A 95 7.52 11.87 12.01
C HIS A 95 8.00 11.28 13.35
N GLY A 96 8.94 10.34 13.35
CA GLY A 96 9.50 9.72 14.56
C GLY A 96 8.54 8.76 15.28
N LYS A 97 7.38 8.45 14.70
CA LYS A 97 6.36 7.56 15.29
C LYS A 97 6.65 6.10 14.96
N TYR A 98 7.84 5.63 15.31
CA TYR A 98 8.35 4.31 14.92
C TYR A 98 7.43 3.15 15.32
N ASP A 99 6.83 3.18 16.53
CA ASP A 99 5.92 2.11 16.96
C ASP A 99 4.67 1.98 16.10
N LYS A 100 4.14 3.11 15.60
CA LYS A 100 2.96 3.09 14.72
C LYS A 100 3.34 2.61 13.32
N ALA A 101 4.49 3.05 12.81
CA ALA A 101 5.06 2.59 11.55
C ALA A 101 5.28 1.07 11.55
N VAL A 102 5.93 0.53 12.60
CA VAL A 102 6.14 -0.92 12.80
C VAL A 102 4.83 -1.69 12.72
N LYS A 103 3.77 -1.21 13.38
CA LYS A 103 2.45 -1.87 13.34
C LYS A 103 1.87 -1.89 11.93
N GLN A 104 2.08 -0.84 11.14
CA GLN A 104 1.55 -0.77 9.78
C GLN A 104 2.30 -1.71 8.83
N PHE A 105 3.63 -1.73 8.90
CA PHE A 105 4.44 -2.68 8.11
C PHE A 105 4.14 -4.14 8.48
N LYS A 106 4.01 -4.46 9.78
CA LYS A 106 3.65 -5.82 10.21
C LYS A 106 2.29 -6.28 9.71
N LYS A 107 1.32 -5.39 9.49
CA LYS A 107 0.04 -5.76 8.87
C LYS A 107 0.25 -6.19 7.42
N VAL A 108 1.05 -5.44 6.66
CA VAL A 108 1.37 -5.81 5.27
C VAL A 108 2.08 -7.17 5.22
N LEU A 109 3.07 -7.38 6.09
CA LEU A 109 3.83 -8.64 6.15
C LEU A 109 3.01 -9.84 6.64
N LYS A 110 1.87 -9.62 7.29
CA LYS A 110 0.97 -10.71 7.67
C LYS A 110 0.29 -11.32 6.44
N ASP A 111 -0.04 -10.49 5.46
CA ASP A 111 -0.71 -10.91 4.23
C ASP A 111 0.28 -11.20 3.09
N ASP A 112 1.48 -10.62 3.17
CA ASP A 112 2.55 -10.72 2.18
C ASP A 112 3.92 -10.73 2.88
N PRO A 113 4.36 -11.89 3.42
CA PRO A 113 5.58 -11.98 4.24
C PRO A 113 6.87 -11.52 3.57
N ASP A 114 6.91 -11.58 2.24
CA ASP A 114 8.08 -11.24 1.44
C ASP A 114 7.96 -9.86 0.80
N HIS A 115 7.02 -9.03 1.25
CA HIS A 115 6.80 -7.70 0.68
C HIS A 115 8.00 -6.77 0.91
N PRO A 116 8.75 -6.39 -0.13
CA PRO A 116 10.06 -5.77 0.01
C PRO A 116 9.99 -4.40 0.69
N GLN A 117 9.01 -3.56 0.33
CA GLN A 117 8.87 -2.23 0.93
C GLN A 117 8.50 -2.31 2.42
N ALA A 118 7.72 -3.30 2.84
CA ALA A 118 7.34 -3.44 4.24
C ALA A 118 8.48 -4.02 5.08
N LEU A 119 9.24 -4.97 4.54
CA LEU A 119 10.46 -5.48 5.18
C LEU A 119 11.49 -4.37 5.37
N TYR A 120 11.74 -3.57 4.32
CA TYR A 120 12.65 -2.41 4.39
C TYR A 120 12.18 -1.39 5.44
N GLY A 121 10.92 -0.97 5.36
CA GLY A 121 10.35 0.01 6.30
C GLY A 121 10.38 -0.47 7.75
N LEU A 122 10.10 -1.76 7.99
CA LEU A 122 10.17 -2.37 9.31
C LEU A 122 11.61 -2.41 9.84
N ALA A 123 12.57 -2.85 9.02
CA ALA A 123 13.99 -2.87 9.39
C ALA A 123 14.49 -1.46 9.74
N LYS A 124 14.15 -0.45 8.93
CA LYS A 124 14.51 0.95 9.16
C LYS A 124 13.94 1.47 10.49
N CYS A 125 12.68 1.18 10.78
CA CYS A 125 12.06 1.52 12.06
C CYS A 125 12.77 0.86 13.25
N LEU A 126 13.11 -0.44 13.14
CA LEU A 126 13.77 -1.18 14.20
C LEU A 126 15.18 -0.66 14.48
N ILE A 127 15.93 -0.28 13.43
CA ILE A 127 17.24 0.37 13.58
C ILE A 127 17.10 1.69 14.33
N ALA A 128 16.14 2.53 13.94
CA ALA A 128 15.88 3.82 14.61
C ALA A 128 15.43 3.67 16.07
N GLN A 129 14.80 2.55 16.43
CA GLN A 129 14.46 2.19 17.81
C GLN A 129 15.62 1.54 18.60
N GLY A 130 16.78 1.31 17.98
CA GLY A 130 17.92 0.62 18.61
C GLY A 130 17.77 -0.90 18.68
N ARG A 131 16.69 -1.48 18.14
CA ARG A 131 16.39 -2.93 18.15
C ARG A 131 17.10 -3.64 16.98
N ARG A 132 18.43 -3.59 16.99
CA ARG A 132 19.26 -4.00 15.86
C ARG A 132 19.24 -5.50 15.58
N ASP A 133 19.22 -6.33 16.62
CA ASP A 133 19.19 -7.79 16.46
C ASP A 133 17.94 -8.25 15.72
N GLU A 134 16.79 -7.63 16.04
CA GLU A 134 15.55 -7.88 15.32
C GLU A 134 15.61 -7.36 13.88
N ALA A 135 16.14 -6.16 13.67
CA ALA A 135 16.29 -5.58 12.34
C ALA A 135 17.13 -6.47 11.41
N ARG A 136 18.19 -7.09 11.95
CA ARG A 136 19.07 -8.00 11.20
C ARG A 136 18.31 -9.18 10.60
N GLY A 137 17.43 -9.82 11.38
CA GLY A 137 16.62 -10.93 10.88
C GLY A 137 15.74 -10.55 9.68
N TYR A 138 15.13 -9.35 9.70
CA TYR A 138 14.31 -8.87 8.57
C TYR A 138 15.17 -8.50 7.35
N ILE A 139 16.36 -7.94 7.56
CA ILE A 139 17.31 -7.61 6.50
C ILE A 139 17.85 -8.87 5.83
N ASP A 140 18.14 -9.91 6.61
CA ASP A 140 18.63 -11.18 6.10
C ASP A 140 17.56 -11.84 5.22
N ASN A 141 16.28 -11.83 5.65
CA ASN A 141 15.15 -12.29 4.83
C ASN A 141 15.05 -11.47 3.52
N LEU A 142 15.05 -10.14 3.62
CA LEU A 142 15.00 -9.26 2.45
C LEU A 142 16.15 -9.52 1.47
N SER A 143 17.37 -9.76 1.97
CA SER A 143 18.55 -10.05 1.15
C SER A 143 18.57 -11.42 0.50
N THR A 144 17.80 -12.37 1.04
CA THR A 144 17.64 -13.69 0.44
C THR A 144 16.77 -13.61 -0.81
N ASN A 145 15.70 -12.82 -0.76
CA ASN A 145 14.73 -12.70 -1.85
C ASN A 145 15.13 -11.66 -2.90
N PHE A 146 15.86 -10.61 -2.51
CA PHE A 146 16.26 -9.51 -3.38
C PHE A 146 17.77 -9.24 -3.26
N PRO A 147 18.63 -10.16 -3.74
CA PRO A 147 20.07 -9.95 -3.71
C PRO A 147 20.47 -8.76 -4.59
N ASP A 148 21.30 -7.87 -4.06
CA ASP A 148 21.84 -6.66 -4.72
C ASP A 148 20.91 -5.42 -4.82
N ASP A 149 19.90 -5.33 -3.95
CA ASP A 149 19.14 -4.07 -3.78
C ASP A 149 19.97 -3.02 -3.01
N GLU A 150 20.05 -1.80 -3.54
CA GLU A 150 20.74 -0.66 -2.91
C GLU A 150 20.15 -0.34 -1.53
N ALA A 151 18.84 -0.52 -1.36
CA ALA A 151 18.14 -0.31 -0.10
C ALA A 151 18.67 -1.26 1.00
N ILE A 152 19.12 -2.46 0.64
CA ILE A 152 19.66 -3.43 1.58
C ILE A 152 21.07 -3.03 2.01
N LYS A 153 21.87 -2.46 1.10
CA LYS A 153 23.20 -1.94 1.42
C LYS A 153 23.08 -0.79 2.43
N GLU A 154 22.16 0.16 2.19
CA GLU A 154 21.86 1.26 3.12
C GLU A 154 21.50 0.75 4.53
N LEU A 155 20.63 -0.25 4.63
CA LEU A 155 20.22 -0.83 5.92
C LEU A 155 21.39 -1.52 6.64
N LYS A 156 22.22 -2.27 5.91
CA LYS A 156 23.41 -2.94 6.46
C LYS A 156 24.46 -1.94 6.94
N GLU A 157 24.66 -0.85 6.22
CA GLU A 157 25.53 0.26 6.65
C GLU A 157 24.98 0.98 7.88
N SER A 158 23.67 1.22 7.92
CA SER A 158 23.02 1.86 9.08
C SER A 158 23.16 1.00 10.34
N LEU A 159 23.11 -0.33 10.21
CA LEU A 159 23.39 -1.24 11.31
C LEU A 159 24.83 -1.17 11.81
N SER A 160 25.82 -1.02 10.91
CA SER A 160 27.23 -1.02 11.28
C SER A 160 27.72 0.31 11.84
N ARG A 161 27.23 1.45 11.32
CA ARG A 161 27.67 2.80 11.73
C ARG A 161 27.31 3.16 13.16
N SER A 162 26.26 2.57 13.72
CA SER A 162 25.80 2.90 15.05
C SER A 162 26.44 2.04 16.17
N ALA A 163 27.45 1.23 15.85
CA ALA A 163 28.17 0.34 16.76
C ALA A 163 29.36 0.99 17.51
N VAL A 164 29.38 2.33 17.63
CA VAL A 164 30.42 3.10 18.36
C VAL A 164 29.80 3.80 19.56
#